data_AF-A0A2P8L8M3-F1
#
_entry.id   AF-A0A2P8L8M3-F1
#
_cell.length_a   1.000
_cell.length_b   1.000
_cell.length_c   1.000
_cell.angle_alpha   90.00
_cell.angle_beta   90.00
_cell.angle_gamma   90.00
#
_symmetry.space_group_name_H-M   'P 1'
#
loop_
_entity.id
_entity.type
_entity.pdbx_description
1 polymer ?
#
loop_
_entity_poly.entity_id
_entity_poly.type
_entity_poly.pdbx_seq_one_letter_code
_entity_poly.pdbx_strand_id
1 'polypeptide(L)'
;MDGSEPVNGKARIDYTQDTSFGPMAKHAECQVSVQRTPERTVLRVFQPLPDDLHAAQTVVFALQGRRISAVVKGRQRLADHSVRFELKPH
;
A
#
# COMPACT_ATOMS: atom_id res chain seq x y z
N MET A 1 -3.81 9.08 -23.63
CA MET A 1 -3.17 7.85 -23.15
C MET A 1 -2.23 8.23 -22.01
N ASP A 2 -2.76 8.49 -20.81
CA ASP A 2 -1.92 8.65 -19.62
C ASP A 2 -1.94 7.32 -18.87
N GLY A 3 -1.28 6.33 -19.48
CA GLY A 3 -1.30 4.94 -19.06
C GLY A 3 0.06 4.59 -18.47
N SER A 4 0.32 5.06 -17.25
CA SER A 4 1.39 4.44 -16.47
C SER A 4 0.98 3.01 -16.17
N GLU A 5 1.62 2.05 -16.83
CA GLU A 5 1.37 0.64 -16.59
C GLU A 5 1.60 0.31 -15.11
N PRO A 6 0.72 -0.49 -14.50
CA PRO A 6 0.91 -0.91 -13.13
C PRO A 6 2.21 -1.70 -13.00
N VAL A 7 3.05 -1.28 -12.05
CA VAL A 7 4.27 -2.01 -11.69
C VAL A 7 3.90 -3.08 -10.68
N ASN A 8 4.16 -4.34 -11.01
CA ASN A 8 3.83 -5.49 -10.19
C ASN A 8 5.08 -6.10 -9.55
N GLY A 9 4.93 -6.74 -8.38
CA GLY A 9 5.99 -7.53 -7.79
C GLY A 9 5.75 -7.88 -6.33
N LYS A 10 6.73 -8.57 -5.72
CA LYS A 10 6.77 -8.76 -4.27
C LYS A 10 7.32 -7.49 -3.62
N ALA A 11 6.67 -7.03 -2.55
CA ALA A 11 7.18 -5.94 -1.74
C ALA A 11 6.95 -6.22 -0.26
N ARG A 12 7.96 -5.90 0.54
CA ARG A 12 7.76 -5.69 1.97
C ARG A 12 7.06 -4.35 2.15
N ILE A 13 5.91 -4.38 2.81
CA ILE A 13 5.14 -3.20 3.20
C ILE A 13 5.35 -3.03 4.69
N ASP A 14 6.02 -1.96 5.08
CA ASP A 14 6.07 -1.48 6.46
C ASP A 14 4.92 -0.46 6.63
N TYR A 15 4.08 -0.63 7.64
CA TYR A 15 2.90 0.21 7.86
C TYR A 15 2.72 0.54 9.33
N THR A 16 2.09 1.68 9.59
CA THR A 16 1.74 2.11 10.95
C THR A 16 0.24 2.03 11.18
N GLN A 17 -0.13 1.65 12.39
CA GLN A 17 -1.51 1.65 12.86
C GLN A 17 -1.60 2.37 14.19
N ASP A 18 -2.61 3.19 14.38
CA ASP A 18 -2.94 3.70 15.71
C ASP A 18 -3.55 2.56 16.52
N THR A 19 -2.95 2.31 17.68
CA THR A 19 -3.49 1.41 18.69
C THR A 19 -3.77 2.19 19.97
N SER A 20 -4.53 1.61 20.89
CA SER A 20 -4.79 2.22 22.21
C SER A 20 -3.52 2.47 23.04
N PHE A 21 -2.40 1.85 22.65
CA PHE A 21 -1.08 1.98 23.29
C PHE A 21 -0.12 2.87 22.49
N GLY A 22 -0.63 3.60 21.48
CA GLY A 22 0.16 4.43 20.58
C GLY A 22 0.33 3.81 19.18
N PRO A 23 1.06 4.49 18.28
CA PRO A 23 1.28 4.00 16.93
C PRO A 23 2.18 2.76 16.94
N MET A 24 1.71 1.68 16.33
CA MET A 24 2.45 0.43 16.19
C MET A 24 2.91 0.27 14.74
N ALA A 25 4.21 0.04 14.56
CA ALA A 25 4.79 -0.28 13.26
C ALA A 25 4.76 -1.80 13.04
N LYS A 26 4.30 -2.21 11.87
CA LYS A 26 4.20 -3.61 11.44
C LYS A 26 4.75 -3.75 10.04
N HIS A 27 5.06 -4.98 9.64
CA HIS A 27 5.51 -5.25 8.28
C HIS A 27 4.94 -6.56 7.76
N ALA A 28 4.75 -6.64 6.45
CA ALA A 28 4.33 -7.85 5.77
C ALA A 28 4.91 -7.92 4.35
N GLU A 29 5.25 -9.11 3.90
CA GLU A 29 5.66 -9.35 2.51
C GLU A 29 4.45 -9.75 1.68
N CYS A 30 4.04 -8.89 0.76
CA CYS A 30 2.82 -9.07 -0.05
C CYS A 30 3.15 -9.04 -1.54
N GLN A 31 2.26 -9.58 -2.37
CA GLN A 31 2.25 -9.20 -3.78
C GLN A 31 1.60 -7.82 -3.91
N VAL A 32 2.15 -6.96 -4.76
CA VAL A 32 1.64 -5.61 -4.98
C VAL A 32 1.56 -5.25 -6.46
N SER A 33 0.63 -4.34 -6.76
CA SER A 33 0.50 -3.63 -8.04
C SER A 33 0.42 -2.14 -7.76
N VAL A 34 1.31 -1.35 -8.36
CA VAL A 34 1.41 0.08 -8.12
C VAL A 34 1.17 0.84 -9.41
N GLN A 35 0.14 1.69 -9.41
CA GLN A 35 -0.15 2.58 -10.53
C GLN A 35 0.07 4.02 -10.07
N ARG A 36 0.84 4.79 -10.84
CA ARG A 36 1.18 6.19 -10.53
C ARG A 36 0.71 7.11 -11.63
N THR A 37 -0.31 7.91 -11.37
CA THR A 37 -0.69 9.00 -12.27
C THR A 37 -0.12 10.31 -11.73
N PRO A 38 -0.09 11.39 -12.52
CA PRO A 38 0.36 12.71 -12.06
C PRO A 38 -0.39 13.20 -10.81
N GLU A 39 -1.66 12.78 -10.65
CA GLU A 39 -2.52 13.24 -9.57
C GLU A 39 -2.59 12.30 -8.36
N ARG A 40 -2.28 11.00 -8.53
CA ARG A 40 -2.47 10.01 -7.46
C ARG A 40 -1.60 8.77 -7.64
N THR A 41 -1.22 8.18 -6.51
CA THR A 41 -0.63 6.84 -6.48
C THR A 41 -1.66 5.84 -5.92
N VAL A 42 -1.87 4.74 -6.63
CA VAL A 42 -2.74 3.65 -6.20
C VAL A 42 -1.87 2.43 -5.95
N LEU A 43 -1.93 1.92 -4.73
CA LEU A 43 -1.30 0.67 -4.33
C LEU A 43 -2.38 -0.39 -4.15
N ARG A 44 -2.29 -1.50 -4.87
CA ARG A 44 -3.11 -2.69 -4.65
C ARG A 44 -2.24 -3.77 -4.01
N VAL A 45 -2.70 -4.32 -2.89
CA VAL A 45 -2.00 -5.34 -2.11
C VAL A 45 -2.80 -6.63 -2.16
N PHE A 46 -2.13 -7.71 -2.54
CA PHE A 46 -2.69 -9.05 -2.62
C PHE A 46 -2.05 -9.96 -1.57
N GLN A 47 -2.53 -11.20 -1.51
CA GLN A 47 -2.12 -12.20 -0.55
C GLN A 47 -0.59 -12.49 -0.59
N PRO A 48 0.04 -12.84 0.55
CA PRO A 48 -0.57 -12.99 1.88
C PRO A 48 -0.85 -11.61 2.51
N LEU A 49 -2.12 -11.34 2.80
CA LEU A 49 -2.58 -10.02 3.23
C LEU A 49 -2.93 -10.06 4.72
N PRO A 50 -2.23 -9.29 5.58
CA PRO A 50 -2.62 -9.17 6.98
C PRO A 50 -4.02 -8.56 7.09
N ASP A 51 -4.89 -9.14 7.92
CA ASP A 51 -6.24 -8.62 8.17
C ASP A 51 -6.23 -7.15 8.62
N ASP A 52 -5.21 -6.78 9.38
CA ASP A 52 -5.05 -5.46 9.94
C ASP A 52 -4.42 -4.44 8.96
N LEU A 53 -3.82 -4.87 7.84
CA LEU A 53 -3.20 -3.94 6.87
C LEU A 53 -4.20 -2.90 6.35
N HIS A 54 -5.48 -3.28 6.23
CA HIS A 54 -6.55 -2.36 5.83
C HIS A 54 -6.64 -1.11 6.72
N ALA A 55 -6.20 -1.16 7.98
CA ALA A 55 -6.24 -0.05 8.91
C ALA A 55 -4.94 0.77 8.97
N ALA A 56 -4.02 0.55 8.02
CA ALA A 56 -2.78 1.31 7.90
C ALA A 56 -3.03 2.81 7.68
N GLN A 57 -2.28 3.66 8.39
CA GLN A 57 -2.26 5.12 8.23
C GLN A 57 -1.17 5.57 7.27
N THR A 58 0.01 4.96 7.41
CA THR A 58 1.14 5.17 6.50
C THR A 58 1.59 3.83 5.96
N VAL A 59 2.08 3.84 4.72
CA VAL A 59 2.69 2.68 4.09
C VAL A 59 4.04 3.09 3.51
N VAL A 60 5.02 2.24 3.74
CA VAL A 60 6.35 2.34 3.18
C VAL A 60 6.67 1.01 2.52
N PHE A 61 7.05 1.03 1.25
CA PHE A 61 7.35 -0.19 0.53
C PHE A 61 8.42 0.06 -0.54
N ALA A 62 9.17 -0.98 -0.87
CA ALA A 62 10.15 -0.96 -1.94
C ALA A 62 9.68 -1.83 -3.10
N LEU A 63 9.63 -1.25 -4.30
CA LEU A 63 9.28 -1.97 -5.52
C LEU A 63 10.23 -1.56 -6.65
N GLN A 64 10.79 -2.54 -7.35
CA GLN A 64 11.79 -2.33 -8.41
C GLN A 64 12.97 -1.42 -7.98
N GLY A 65 13.48 -1.63 -6.77
CA GLY A 65 14.60 -0.83 -6.23
C GLY A 65 14.24 0.60 -5.83
N ARG A 66 12.95 0.99 -5.89
CA ARG A 66 12.48 2.31 -5.45
C ARG A 66 11.67 2.19 -4.18
N ARG A 67 12.12 2.88 -3.12
CA ARG A 67 11.37 3.03 -1.87
C ARG A 67 10.34 4.14 -2.00
N ILE A 68 9.15 3.87 -1.49
CA ILE A 68 7.98 4.74 -1.59
C ILE A 68 7.41 4.86 -0.19
N SER A 69 7.32 6.08 0.32
CA SER A 69 6.66 6.42 1.58
C SER A 69 5.44 7.28 1.30
N ALA A 70 4.28 6.86 1.78
CA ALA A 70 3.06 7.58 1.52
C ALA A 70 2.05 7.46 2.66
N VAL A 71 1.19 8.47 2.75
CA VAL A 71 0.05 8.48 3.66
C VAL A 71 -1.17 7.91 2.94
N VAL A 72 -1.90 7.04 3.62
CA VAL A 72 -3.14 6.45 3.11
C VAL A 72 -4.25 7.51 3.18
N LYS A 73 -4.87 7.83 2.05
CA LYS A 73 -6.01 8.75 1.94
C LYS A 73 -7.32 8.04 1.71
N GLY A 74 -7.29 6.91 1.00
CA GLY A 74 -8.44 6.07 0.72
C GLY A 74 -8.07 4.60 0.84
N ARG A 75 -9.03 3.79 1.23
CA ARG A 75 -8.87 2.34 1.40
C ARG A 75 -10.15 1.62 0.99
N GLN A 76 -10.00 0.56 0.20
CA GLN A 76 -11.11 -0.25 -0.28
C GLN A 76 -10.70 -1.72 -0.35
N ARG A 77 -11.46 -2.59 0.31
CA ARG A 77 -11.32 -4.04 0.13
C ARG A 77 -12.10 -4.46 -1.12
N LEU A 78 -11.45 -5.22 -2.00
CA LEU A 78 -12.00 -5.65 -3.28
C LEU A 78 -12.52 -7.09 -3.19
N ALA A 79 -13.34 -7.48 -4.16
CA ALA A 79 -13.94 -8.83 -4.23
C ALA A 79 -12.90 -9.96 -4.30
N ASP A 80 -11.73 -9.68 -4.89
CA ASP A 80 -10.60 -10.60 -5.01
C ASP A 80 -9.76 -10.71 -3.72
N HIS A 81 -10.32 -10.33 -2.57
CA HIS A 81 -9.63 -10.27 -1.26
C HIS A 81 -8.41 -9.34 -1.17
N SER A 82 -8.01 -8.70 -2.26
CA SER A 82 -7.00 -7.64 -2.28
C SER A 82 -7.52 -6.34 -1.65
N VAL A 83 -6.61 -5.50 -1.16
CA VAL A 83 -6.92 -4.15 -0.68
C VAL A 83 -6.30 -3.12 -1.60
N ARG A 84 -7.08 -2.11 -1.97
CA ARG A 84 -6.66 -0.92 -2.71
C ARG A 84 -6.46 0.24 -1.74
N PHE A 85 -5.29 0.86 -1.81
CA PHE A 85 -4.94 2.09 -1.13
C PHE A 85 -4.77 3.22 -2.13
N GLU A 86 -5.36 4.37 -1.79
CA GLU A 86 -5.09 5.64 -2.45
C GLU A 86 -4.09 6.39 -1.61
N LEU A 87 -2.94 6.69 -2.20
CA LEU A 87 -1.77 7.17 -1.53
C LEU A 87 -1.51 8.61 -1.93
N LYS A 88 -1.21 9.45 -0.92
CA LYS A 88 -0.61 10.76 -1.12
C LYS A 88 0.88 10.66 -0.78
N PRO A 89 1.78 11.07 -1.69
CA PRO A 89 3.21 11.12 -1.37
C PRO A 89 3.43 11.97 -0.11
N HIS A 90 4.26 11.45 0.77
CA HIS A 90 4.74 12.16 1.94
C HIS A 90 5.94 13.03 1.56
#